data_AF-A0A2W5SS91-F1
#
_entry.id   AF-A0A2W5SS91-F1
#
_cell.length_a   1.000
_cell.length_b   1.000
_cell.length_c   1.000
_cell.angle_alpha   90.00
_cell.angle_beta   90.00
_cell.angle_gamma   90.00
#
_symmetry.space_group_name_H-M   'P 1'
#
loop_
_entity.id
_entity.type
_entity.pdbx_description
1 polymer ?
#
loop_
_entity_poly.entity_id
_entity_poly.type
_entity_poly.pdbx_seq_one_letter_code
_entity_poly.pdbx_strand_id
1 'polypeptide(L)'
;RLFVLTARYVSLIRDEARRLHEAMRLRGFRPRSSRHTWRSYGNLLGMLLVRALDRAQRVEEAMRCRGYDGRFPRLAQPAPAARDWAGLTAALGFGLLVLLVDRL
;
A
#
# COMPACT_ATOMS: atom_id res chain seq x y z
N ARG A 1 -2.65 1.50 10.88
CA ARG A 1 -2.25 2.92 10.69
C ARG A 1 -1.10 3.05 9.69
N LEU A 2 0.03 2.36 9.90
CA LEU A 2 1.09 2.23 8.89
C LEU A 2 0.56 1.75 7.53
N PHE A 3 -0.41 0.82 7.53
CA PHE A 3 -1.02 0.28 6.32
C PHE A 3 -1.53 1.34 5.32
N VAL A 4 -2.13 2.45 5.78
CA VAL A 4 -2.65 3.50 4.86
C VAL A 4 -1.50 4.21 4.14
N LEU A 5 -0.42 4.50 4.87
CA LEU A 5 0.78 5.08 4.29
C LEU A 5 1.45 4.07 3.35
N THR A 6 1.67 2.84 3.80
CA THR A 6 2.26 1.78 2.97
C THR A 6 1.45 1.57 1.70
N ALA A 7 0.12 1.48 1.77
CA ALA A 7 -0.75 1.31 0.60
C ALA A 7 -0.64 2.50 -0.37
N ARG A 8 -0.59 3.74 0.14
CA ARG A 8 -0.39 4.94 -0.69
C ARG A 8 0.98 4.98 -1.35
N TYR A 9 2.02 4.54 -0.65
CA TYR A 9 3.40 4.58 -1.17
C TYR A 9 3.74 3.39 -2.07
N VAL A 10 3.07 2.24 -1.92
CA VAL A 10 3.28 1.06 -2.78
C VAL A 10 2.94 1.37 -4.24
N SER A 11 1.83 2.05 -4.51
CA SER A 11 1.47 2.42 -5.89
C SER A 11 2.52 3.36 -6.51
N LEU A 12 2.97 4.35 -5.74
CA LEU A 12 3.98 5.31 -6.16
C LEU A 12 5.36 4.66 -6.40
N ILE A 13 5.80 3.77 -5.51
CA ILE A 13 7.07 3.03 -5.68
C ILE A 13 6.98 2.10 -6.89
N ARG A 14 5.83 1.48 -7.13
CA ARG A 14 5.59 0.65 -8.31
C ARG A 14 5.70 1.45 -9.60
N ASP A 15 5.20 2.68 -9.63
CA ASP A 15 5.31 3.56 -10.80
C ASP A 15 6.76 4.00 -11.03
N GLU A 16 7.52 4.30 -9.97
CA GLU A 16 8.96 4.59 -10.03
C GLU A 16 9.75 3.38 -10.55
N ALA A 17 9.46 2.18 -10.05
CA ALA A 17 10.07 0.94 -10.49
C ALA A 17 9.79 0.67 -11.97
N ARG A 18 8.55 0.91 -12.43
CA ARG A 18 8.17 0.78 -13.83
C ARG A 18 8.97 1.73 -14.72
N ARG A 19 9.09 3.00 -14.33
CA ARG A 19 9.87 4.01 -15.07
C ARG A 19 11.35 3.63 -15.18
N LEU A 20 11.96 3.16 -14.08
CA LEU A 20 13.36 2.73 -14.10
C LEU A 20 13.55 1.48 -14.96
N HIS A 21 12.61 0.55 -14.92
CA HIS A 21 12.62 -0.64 -15.76
C HIS A 21 12.47 -0.29 -17.25
N GLU A 22 11.56 0.62 -17.60
CA GLU A 22 11.42 1.15 -18.96
C GLU A 22 12.70 1.83 -19.45
N ALA A 23 13.32 2.65 -18.60
CA ALA A 23 14.61 3.29 -18.92
C ALA A 23 15.72 2.26 -19.20
N MET A 24 15.77 1.14 -18.45
CA MET A 24 16.69 0.05 -18.76
C MET A 24 16.40 -0.57 -20.13
N ARG A 25 15.11 -0.82 -20.45
CA ARG A 25 14.71 -1.37 -21.76
C ARG A 25 15.10 -0.44 -22.92
N LEU A 26 14.90 0.86 -22.76
CA LEU A 26 15.30 1.88 -23.75
C LEU A 26 16.82 1.91 -23.97
N ARG A 27 17.61 1.62 -22.94
CA ARG A 27 19.08 1.47 -23.02
C ARG A 27 19.54 0.14 -23.63
N GLY A 28 18.62 -0.67 -24.18
CA GLY A 28 18.93 -1.92 -24.84
C GLY A 28 19.02 -3.14 -23.91
N PHE A 29 18.59 -3.02 -22.65
CA PHE A 29 18.59 -4.16 -21.73
C PHE A 29 17.64 -5.26 -22.21
N ARG A 30 18.17 -6.48 -22.36
CA ARG A 30 17.38 -7.69 -22.67
C ARG A 30 17.48 -8.69 -21.52
N PRO A 31 16.36 -9.04 -20.85
CA PRO A 31 16.39 -9.99 -19.75
C PRO A 31 16.78 -11.39 -20.26
N ARG A 32 17.85 -11.95 -19.70
CA ARG A 32 18.32 -13.35 -19.91
C ARG A 32 18.76 -13.95 -18.58
N SER A 33 18.81 -15.26 -18.42
CA SER A 33 19.34 -15.90 -17.20
C SER A 33 20.88 -15.86 -17.10
N SER A 34 21.48 -14.66 -17.25
CA SER A 34 22.92 -14.43 -17.15
C SER A 34 23.26 -13.62 -15.90
N ARG A 35 24.51 -13.71 -15.43
CA ARG A 35 25.02 -12.91 -14.30
C ARG A 35 24.85 -11.39 -14.52
N HIS A 36 24.96 -10.94 -15.78
CA HIS A 36 24.75 -9.54 -16.15
C HIS A 36 23.32 -9.08 -15.83
N THR A 37 22.32 -9.91 -16.14
CA THR A 37 20.91 -9.61 -15.85
C THR A 37 20.65 -9.47 -14.35
N TRP A 38 21.17 -10.39 -13.54
CA TRP A 38 21.06 -10.32 -12.08
C TRP A 38 21.74 -9.06 -11.51
N ARG A 39 22.90 -8.67 -12.05
CA ARG A 39 23.58 -7.44 -11.65
C ARG A 39 22.78 -6.19 -12.01
N SER A 40 22.18 -6.15 -13.20
CA SER A 40 21.33 -5.03 -13.63
C SER A 40 20.06 -4.91 -12.80
N TYR A 41 19.42 -6.04 -12.45
CA TYR A 41 18.30 -6.04 -11.49
C TYR A 41 18.72 -5.61 -10.09
N GLY A 42 19.91 -6.01 -9.64
CA GLY A 42 20.49 -5.53 -8.38
C GLY A 42 20.68 -4.01 -8.36
N ASN A 43 21.21 -3.44 -9.44
CA ASN A 43 21.35 -1.99 -9.59
C ASN A 43 20.00 -1.27 -9.60
N LEU A 44 18.99 -1.84 -10.28
CA LEU A 44 17.62 -1.33 -10.28
C LEU A 44 17.06 -1.28 -8.84
N LEU A 45 17.12 -2.41 -8.13
CA LEU A 45 16.64 -2.54 -6.77
C LEU A 45 17.38 -1.60 -5.81
N GLY A 46 18.71 -1.51 -5.92
CA GLY A 46 19.52 -0.61 -5.11
C GLY A 46 19.12 0.85 -5.31
N MET A 47 18.98 1.29 -6.57
CA MET A 47 18.53 2.65 -6.88
C MET A 47 17.12 2.93 -6.36
N LEU A 48 16.20 1.98 -6.52
CA LEU A 48 14.82 2.13 -6.03
C LEU A 48 14.79 2.23 -4.50
N LEU A 49 15.57 1.40 -3.80
CA LEU A 49 15.66 1.41 -2.34
C LEU A 49 16.20 2.73 -1.81
N VAL A 50 17.31 3.22 -2.38
CA VAL A 50 17.91 4.50 -1.96
C VAL A 50 16.91 5.65 -2.15
N ARG A 51 16.21 5.71 -3.28
CA ARG A 51 15.18 6.73 -3.54
C ARG A 51 14.01 6.62 -2.58
N ALA A 52 13.57 5.40 -2.26
CA ALA A 52 12.47 5.18 -1.32
C ALA A 52 12.85 5.64 0.10
N LEU A 53 14.09 5.37 0.55
CA LEU A 53 14.60 5.80 1.85
C LEU A 53 14.71 7.32 1.94
N ASP A 54 15.31 7.97 0.94
CA ASP A 54 15.41 9.44 0.88
C ASP A 54 14.01 10.10 0.90
N ARG A 55 13.05 9.51 0.18
CA ARG A 55 11.66 9.97 0.21
C ARG A 55 11.03 9.80 1.60
N ALA A 56 11.28 8.68 2.27
CA ALA A 56 10.76 8.44 3.62
C ALA A 56 11.29 9.48 4.61
N GLN A 57 12.59 9.80 4.55
CA GLN A 57 13.21 10.83 5.38
C GLN A 57 12.59 12.21 5.13
N ARG A 58 12.46 12.63 3.87
CA ARG A 58 11.81 13.90 3.51
C ARG A 58 10.36 14.00 3.99
N VAL A 59 9.61 12.89 3.93
CA VAL A 59 8.24 12.83 4.41
C VAL A 59 8.19 12.93 5.94
N GLU A 60 9.10 12.26 6.63
CA GLU A 60 9.23 12.35 8.08
C GLU A 60 9.55 13.78 8.54
N GLU A 61 10.52 14.43 7.90
CA GLU A 61 10.86 15.83 8.17
C GLU A 61 9.66 16.76 7.95
N ALA A 62 8.95 16.60 6.82
CA ALA A 62 7.75 17.39 6.55
C ALA A 62 6.63 17.14 7.57
N MET A 63 6.50 15.90 8.08
CA MET A 63 5.57 15.59 9.17
C MET A 63 5.98 16.31 10.45
N ARG A 64 7.27 16.23 10.84
CA ARG A 64 7.79 16.92 12.03
C ARG A 64 7.55 18.43 11.97
N CYS A 65 7.80 19.07 10.83
CA CYS A 65 7.52 20.49 10.62
C CYS A 65 6.03 20.87 10.76
N ARG A 66 5.11 19.93 10.52
CA ARG A 66 3.66 20.11 10.69
C ARG A 66 3.18 19.80 12.11
N GLY A 67 4.09 19.63 13.07
CA GLY A 67 3.78 19.32 14.46
C GLY A 67 3.60 17.83 14.74
N TYR A 68 4.19 16.95 13.93
CA TYR A 68 4.15 15.51 14.20
C TYR A 68 5.02 15.14 15.41
N ASP A 69 4.35 14.69 16.46
CA ASP A 69 4.85 14.30 17.77
C ASP A 69 5.04 12.78 17.91
N GLY A 70 5.30 12.09 16.78
CA GLY A 70 5.53 10.64 16.74
C GLY A 70 4.25 9.81 16.73
N ARG A 71 3.07 10.44 16.79
CA ARG A 71 1.76 9.79 16.78
C ARG A 71 1.07 10.00 15.44
N PHE A 72 0.79 8.89 14.73
CA PHE A 72 0.04 8.95 13.47
C PHE A 72 -1.30 9.68 13.63
N PRO A 73 -1.59 10.70 12.79
CA PRO A 73 -2.83 11.46 12.88
C PRO A 73 -4.03 10.51 12.83
N ARG A 74 -4.96 10.68 13.78
CA ARG A 74 -6.20 9.92 13.80
C ARG A 74 -7.05 10.40 12.63
N LEU A 75 -7.10 9.62 11.56
CA LEU A 75 -8.16 9.76 10.56
C LEU A 75 -9.48 9.56 11.29
N ALA A 76 -10.33 10.58 11.31
CA ALA A 76 -11.67 10.48 11.84
C ALA A 76 -12.38 9.37 11.07
N GLN A 77 -12.91 8.38 11.77
CA GLN A 77 -13.71 7.35 11.12
C GLN A 77 -15.00 8.02 10.63
N PRO A 78 -15.38 7.80 9.36
CA PRO A 78 -16.68 8.27 8.89
C PRO A 78 -17.78 7.67 9.76
N ALA A 79 -18.82 8.46 10.06
CA ALA A 79 -19.97 7.97 10.80
C ALA A 79 -20.61 6.78 10.05
N PRO A 80 -21.14 5.77 10.76
CA PRO A 80 -21.76 4.61 10.13
C PRO A 80 -22.89 5.05 9.22
N ALA A 81 -22.87 4.57 7.98
CA ALA A 81 -23.87 4.91 6.99
C ALA A 81 -25.16 4.12 7.25
N ALA A 82 -26.31 4.62 6.79
CA ALA A 82 -27.59 3.90 6.87
C ALA A 82 -27.54 2.50 6.22
N ARG A 83 -26.65 2.33 5.23
CA ARG A 83 -26.39 1.04 4.58
C ARG A 83 -25.70 0.03 5.50
N ASP A 84 -24.89 0.49 6.44
CA ASP A 84 -24.21 -0.38 7.41
C ASP A 84 -25.22 -0.99 8.37
N TRP A 85 -26.22 -0.19 8.78
CA TRP A 85 -27.35 -0.67 9.59
C TRP A 85 -28.21 -1.69 8.84
N ALA A 86 -28.53 -1.43 7.57
CA ALA A 86 -29.29 -2.37 6.74
C ALA A 86 -28.54 -3.70 6.52
N GLY A 87 -27.21 -3.65 6.36
CA GLY A 87 -26.38 -4.85 6.28
C GLY A 87 -26.38 -5.64 7.59
N LEU A 88 -26.32 -4.95 8.73
CA LEU A 88 -26.29 -5.56 10.06
C LEU A 88 -27.62 -6.23 10.42
N THR A 89 -28.75 -5.59 10.10
CA THR A 89 -30.08 -6.19 10.29
C THR A 89 -30.30 -7.39 9.38
N ALA A 90 -29.86 -7.33 8.12
CA ALA A 90 -29.93 -8.47 7.21
C ALA A 90 -29.08 -9.66 7.69
N ALA A 91 -27.86 -9.41 8.19
CA ALA A 91 -26.98 -10.45 8.72
C ALA A 91 -27.55 -11.10 9.99
N LEU A 92 -28.11 -10.31 10.91
CA LEU A 92 -28.80 -10.82 12.10
C LEU A 92 -30.05 -11.62 11.75
N GLY A 93 -30.86 -11.12 10.81
CA GLY A 93 -32.05 -11.81 10.32
C GLY A 93 -31.70 -13.15 9.66
N PHE A 94 -30.63 -13.18 8.85
CA PHE A 94 -30.13 -14.42 8.24
C PHE A 94 -29.65 -15.42 9.30
N GLY A 95 -28.88 -14.98 10.29
CA GLY A 95 -28.45 -15.83 11.40
C GLY A 95 -29.61 -16.41 12.21
N LEU A 96 -30.63 -15.59 12.50
CA LEU A 96 -31.84 -16.04 13.20
C LEU A 96 -32.62 -17.07 12.39
N LEU A 97 -32.75 -16.86 11.07
CA LEU A 97 -33.44 -17.78 10.18
C LEU A 97 -32.72 -19.14 10.11
N VAL A 98 -31.39 -19.13 10.01
CA VAL A 98 -30.58 -20.36 10.04
C VAL A 98 -30.76 -21.12 11.36
N LEU A 99 -30.74 -20.43 12.51
CA LEU A 99 -30.95 -21.05 13.81
C LEU A 99 -32.37 -21.61 13.99
N LEU A 100 -33.38 -20.97 13.39
CA LEU A 100 -34.76 -21.46 13.42
C LEU A 100 -34.93 -22.70 12.53
N VAL A 101 -34.28 -22.74 11.37
CA VAL A 101 -34.27 -23.91 10.49
C VAL A 101 -33.49 -25.09 11.09
N ASP A 102 -32.40 -24.83 11.80
CA ASP A 102 -31.60 -25.87 12.49
C ASP A 102 -32.29 -26.41 13.75
N ARG A 103 -33.24 -25.66 14.33
CA ARG A 103 -34.06 -26.06 15.49
C ARG A 103 -35.37 -26.77 15.15
N LEU A 104 -35.73 -26.85 13.86
CA LEU A 104 -36.93 -27.51 13.31
C LEU A 104 -36.60 -28.93 12.84
#